data_AF-A0A1V0FWJ4-F1
#
_entry.id   AF-A0A1V0FWJ4-F1
#
_cell.length_a   1.000
_cell.length_b   1.000
_cell.length_c   1.000
_cell.angle_alpha   90.00
_cell.angle_beta   90.00
_cell.angle_gamma   90.00
#
_symmetry.space_group_name_H-M   'P 1'
#
loop_
_entity.id
_entity.type
_entity.pdbx_description
1 polymer ?
#
loop_
_entity_poly.entity_id
_entity_poly.type
_entity_poly.pdbx_seq_one_letter_code
_entity_poly.pdbx_strand_id
1 'polypeptide(L)' 'ECRWYLGACKKDSDCCKHLQCHSYWEWCIWDGTIS' A
#
# COMPACT_ATOMS: atom_id res chain seq x y z
N GLU A 1 11.63 0.27 -5.70
CA GLU A 1 10.50 1.05 -6.25
C GLU A 1 9.28 0.79 -5.39
N CYS A 2 8.47 1.79 -5.05
CA CYS A 2 7.23 1.60 -4.29
C CYS A 2 6.05 1.29 -5.21
N ARG A 3 4.99 0.72 -4.64
CA ARG A 3 3.77 0.27 -5.33
C ARG A 3 2.65 1.25 -5.04
N TRP A 4 1.99 1.69 -6.11
CA TRP A 4 0.84 2.57 -6.03
C TRP A 4 -0.44 1.80 -5.72
N TYR A 5 -1.57 2.50 -5.64
CA TYR A 5 -2.88 1.92 -5.32
C TYR A 5 -3.19 0.68 -6.18
N LEU A 6 -3.65 -0.39 -5.52
CA LEU A 6 -3.89 -1.73 -6.09
C LEU A 6 -2.65 -2.45 -6.65
N GLY A 7 -1.45 -1.94 -6.40
CA GLY A 7 -0.21 -2.64 -6.68
C GLY A 7 0.04 -3.77 -5.69
N ALA A 8 0.52 -4.92 -6.16
CA ALA A 8 0.82 -6.08 -5.33
C ALA A 8 1.92 -5.77 -4.28
N CYS A 9 1.70 -6.17 -3.03
CA CYS A 9 2.58 -5.92 -1.90
C CYS A 9 2.65 -7.12 -0.94
N LYS A 10 3.70 -7.18 -0.13
CA LYS A 10 3.83 -8.14 0.99
C LYS A 10 3.95 -7.46 2.35
N LYS A 11 4.32 -6.18 2.36
CA LYS A 11 4.53 -5.35 3.55
C LYS A 11 4.30 -3.89 3.21
N ASP A 12 4.04 -3.07 4.22
CA ASP A 12 3.72 -1.65 4.03
C ASP A 12 4.84 -0.86 3.33
N SER A 13 6.10 -1.24 3.54
CA SER A 13 7.25 -0.61 2.87
C SER A 13 7.33 -0.90 1.37
N ASP A 14 6.52 -1.81 0.85
CA ASP A 14 6.36 -1.99 -0.59
C ASP A 14 5.45 -0.90 -1.19
N CYS A 15 4.57 -0.28 -0.39
CA CYS A 15 3.60 0.70 -0.84
C CYS A 15 4.15 2.13 -0.81
N CYS A 16 3.67 2.97 -1.72
CA CYS A 16 4.06 4.39 -1.75
C CYS A 16 3.43 5.16 -0.57
N LYS A 17 3.86 6.41 -0.37
CA LYS A 17 3.34 7.27 0.70
C LYS A 17 1.81 7.38 0.62
N HIS A 18 1.14 7.40 1.78
CA HIS A 18 -0.33 7.37 1.92
C HIS A 18 -0.97 6.04 1.56
N LEU A 19 -0.18 4.97 1.45
CA LEU A 19 -0.66 3.62 1.21
C LEU A 19 -0.08 2.64 2.23
N GLN A 20 -0.83 1.59 2.53
CA GLN A 20 -0.45 0.45 3.36
C GLN A 20 -0.79 -0.85 2.64
N CYS A 21 -0.12 -1.94 2.99
CA CYS A 21 -0.37 -3.24 2.38
C CYS A 21 -1.56 -3.91 3.07
N HIS A 22 -2.61 -4.25 2.33
CA HIS A 22 -3.73 -4.98 2.92
C HIS A 22 -3.41 -6.47 3.02
N SER A 23 -3.09 -6.96 4.22
CA SER A 23 -2.58 -8.33 4.45
C SER A 23 -3.46 -9.46 3.89
N TYR A 24 -4.77 -9.24 3.73
CA TYR A 24 -5.69 -10.25 3.17
C TYR A 24 -5.75 -10.22 1.62
N TRP A 25 -5.58 -9.04 1.01
CA TRP A 25 -5.70 -8.88 -0.44
C TRP A 25 -4.34 -8.80 -1.15
N GLU A 26 -3.26 -8.62 -0.38
CA GLU A 26 -1.89 -8.48 -0.86
C GLU A 26 -1.72 -7.35 -1.89
N TRP A 27 -2.48 -6.26 -1.73
CA TRP A 27 -2.33 -5.04 -2.52
C TRP A 27 -2.31 -3.77 -1.67
N CYS A 28 -1.71 -2.72 -2.22
CA CYS A 28 -1.62 -1.41 -1.57
C CYS A 28 -2.95 -0.69 -1.60
N ILE A 29 -3.43 -0.30 -0.41
CA ILE A 29 -4.64 0.51 -0.22
C ILE A 29 -4.30 1.82 0.48
N TRP A 30 -5.22 2.78 0.45
CA TRP A 30 -5.05 4.04 1.18
C TRP A 30 -4.91 3.80 2.70
N ASP A 31 -3.94 4.46 3.31
CA ASP A 31 -3.59 4.24 4.72
C ASP A 31 -4.42 5.04 5.73
N GLY A 32 -5.32 5.90 5.26
CA GLY A 32 -6.11 6.78 6.14
C GLY A 32 -5.57 8.20 6.25
N THR A 33 -4.40 8.49 5.68
CA THR A 33 -3.75 9.80 5.82
C THR A 33 -4.12 10.74 4.66
N ILE A 34 -4.60 11.94 5.01
CA ILE A 34 -4.92 13.01 4.06
C ILE A 34 -3.70 13.94 4.01
N SER A 35 -3.12 14.13 2.83
CA SER A 35 -2.07 15.13 2.55
C SER A 35 -2.55 16.15 1.55
#